data_AF-A0A5J5QPN8-F1
#
_entry.id   AF-A0A5J5QPN8-F1
#
_cell.length_a   1.000
_cell.length_b   1.000
_cell.length_c   1.000
_cell.angle_alpha   90.00
_cell.angle_beta   90.00
_cell.angle_gamma   90.00
#
_symmetry.space_group_name_H-M   'P 1'
#
loop_
_entity.id
_entity.type
_entity.pdbx_description
1 polymer ?
#
loop_
_entity_poly.entity_id
_entity_poly.type
_entity_poly.pdbx_seq_one_letter_code
_entity_poly.pdbx_strand_id
1 'polypeptide(L)'
;MSYFNQVQINCSEVSAAIMFDAGINSCLEYLEAVPWSEDEEEKVLSLLCQLELHGSMTEVLQRVLSEPSTSVRTDDIFLKLLSGVLQAKDDKARREMKTLISRLLREDSFDYNSRFDVSKDTLYHLCHRCLCSLVLCLSEAMCMDSSRQDRGVLMAEIAREADNLQWLVDILIDKRMANDFVKLWADQKELAELHSRIPTMYRHEISRITAQLCIAIGRGNILVPKDSRFSLLSTWLDALYEDFRWMRRASRSVDKKLIEEGLGQTILTLSLRQQQVILLNWFHRFLNKGDDYPNIQRAFEVWWRRAFIRQYGDVPDSSNMQITICNYPT
;
A
#
# COMPACT_ATOMS: atom_id res chain seq x y z
N MET A 1 -15.45 28.60 -13.68
CA MET A 1 -15.62 28.82 -15.13
C MET A 1 -15.20 30.23 -15.51
N SER A 2 -14.23 30.37 -16.39
CA SER A 2 -13.81 31.63 -16.99
C SER A 2 -14.92 32.15 -17.91
N TYR A 3 -15.39 33.37 -17.66
CA TYR A 3 -16.41 34.02 -18.50
C TYR A 3 -16.02 34.02 -19.99
N PHE A 4 -14.73 34.20 -20.28
CA PHE A 4 -14.23 34.24 -21.66
C PHE A 4 -14.23 32.87 -22.35
N ASN A 5 -13.96 31.79 -21.62
CA ASN A 5 -14.02 30.43 -22.17
C ASN A 5 -15.46 30.09 -22.58
N GLN A 6 -16.44 30.42 -21.73
CA GLN A 6 -17.86 30.20 -22.05
C GLN A 6 -18.32 31.04 -23.25
N VAL A 7 -17.87 32.29 -23.37
CA VAL A 7 -18.16 33.14 -24.54
C VAL A 7 -17.63 32.49 -25.81
N GLN A 8 -16.42 31.93 -25.80
CA GLN A 8 -15.86 31.33 -27.00
C GLN A 8 -16.46 29.98 -27.38
N ILE A 9 -16.87 29.18 -26.40
CA ILE A 9 -17.67 27.97 -26.65
C ILE A 9 -18.96 28.35 -27.38
N ASN A 10 -19.72 29.31 -26.83
CA ASN A 10 -20.98 29.76 -27.43
C ASN A 10 -20.77 30.41 -28.81
N CYS A 11 -19.69 31.18 -28.98
CA CYS A 11 -19.35 31.81 -30.25
C CYS A 11 -19.04 30.76 -31.33
N SER A 12 -18.38 29.67 -30.96
CA SER A 12 -18.09 28.55 -31.84
C SER A 12 -19.39 27.83 -32.27
N GLU A 13 -20.32 27.57 -31.35
CA GLU A 13 -21.65 27.00 -31.66
C GLU A 13 -22.44 27.87 -32.64
N VAL A 14 -22.49 29.18 -32.39
CA VAL A 14 -23.17 30.15 -33.27
C VAL A 14 -22.48 30.19 -34.63
N SER A 15 -21.15 30.25 -34.67
CA SER A 15 -20.36 30.28 -35.91
C SER A 15 -20.59 29.01 -36.74
N ALA A 16 -20.70 27.85 -36.10
CA ALA A 16 -21.03 26.61 -36.76
C ALA A 16 -22.46 26.59 -37.31
N ALA A 17 -23.44 27.09 -36.55
CA ALA A 17 -24.83 27.17 -37.00
C ALA A 17 -25.00 28.07 -38.25
N ILE A 18 -24.14 29.07 -38.42
CA ILE A 18 -24.14 29.96 -39.60
C ILE A 18 -23.10 29.55 -40.68
N MET A 19 -22.43 28.40 -40.52
CA MET A 19 -21.37 27.91 -41.43
C MET A 19 -20.24 28.92 -41.66
N PHE A 20 -19.82 29.62 -40.59
CA PHE A 20 -18.74 30.60 -40.61
C PHE A 20 -17.41 30.00 -40.13
N ASP A 21 -16.70 29.33 -41.03
CA ASP A 21 -15.47 28.59 -40.73
C ASP A 21 -14.37 29.45 -40.09
N ALA A 22 -14.20 30.70 -40.52
CA ALA A 22 -13.19 31.59 -39.96
C ALA A 22 -13.47 31.93 -38.49
N GLY A 23 -14.74 32.03 -38.10
CA GLY A 23 -15.14 32.24 -36.70
C GLY A 23 -14.90 30.99 -35.87
N ILE A 24 -15.26 29.82 -36.40
CA ILE A 24 -14.97 28.54 -35.75
C ILE A 24 -13.47 28.40 -35.48
N ASN A 25 -12.63 28.60 -36.51
CA ASN A 25 -11.18 28.50 -36.38
C ASN A 25 -10.62 29.49 -35.36
N SER A 26 -11.09 30.75 -35.34
CA SER A 26 -10.64 31.73 -34.36
C SER A 26 -11.04 31.35 -32.91
N CYS A 27 -12.24 30.77 -32.72
CA CYS A 27 -12.67 30.25 -31.43
C CYS A 27 -11.82 29.04 -31.00
N LEU A 28 -11.49 28.13 -31.93
CA LEU A 28 -10.66 26.96 -31.66
C LEU A 28 -9.21 27.34 -31.34
N GLU A 29 -8.61 28.30 -32.06
CA GLU A 29 -7.29 28.87 -31.74
C GLU A 29 -7.26 29.48 -30.33
N TYR A 30 -8.33 30.16 -29.92
CA TYR A 30 -8.42 30.68 -28.56
C TYR A 30 -8.49 29.54 -27.54
N LEU A 31 -9.37 28.55 -27.76
CA LEU A 31 -9.54 27.43 -26.85
C LEU A 31 -8.24 26.61 -26.74
N GLU A 32 -7.51 26.43 -27.84
CA GLU A 32 -6.17 25.83 -27.88
C GLU A 32 -5.16 26.56 -27.00
N ALA A 33 -5.24 27.88 -26.88
CA ALA A 33 -4.23 28.68 -26.16
C ALA A 33 -4.53 28.88 -24.66
N VAL A 34 -5.73 28.58 -24.18
CA VAL A 34 -6.15 28.88 -22.78
C VAL A 34 -6.33 27.62 -21.92
N PRO A 35 -6.06 27.69 -20.60
CA PRO A 35 -6.37 26.58 -19.69
C PRO A 35 -7.88 26.43 -19.50
N TRP A 36 -8.32 25.19 -19.22
CA TRP A 36 -9.70 24.85 -18.94
C TRP A 36 -9.84 24.24 -17.54
N SER A 37 -10.97 24.47 -16.87
CA SER A 37 -11.39 23.62 -15.75
C SER A 37 -11.97 22.29 -16.26
N GLU A 38 -12.12 21.29 -15.38
CA GLU A 38 -12.78 20.01 -15.72
C GLU A 38 -14.16 20.22 -16.37
N ASP A 39 -15.00 21.09 -15.79
CA ASP A 39 -16.32 21.45 -16.36
C ASP A 39 -16.25 22.11 -17.75
N GLU A 40 -15.13 22.80 -18.05
CA GLU A 40 -14.93 23.47 -19.33
C GLU A 40 -14.43 22.47 -20.37
N GLU A 41 -13.56 21.55 -19.97
CA GLU A 41 -13.05 20.48 -20.81
C GLU A 41 -14.18 19.59 -21.33
N GLU A 42 -15.10 19.14 -20.47
CA GLU A 42 -16.25 18.32 -20.91
C GLU A 42 -17.12 19.05 -21.96
N LYS A 43 -17.32 20.36 -21.77
CA LYS A 43 -18.07 21.19 -22.73
C LYS A 43 -17.32 21.35 -24.04
N VAL A 44 -16.03 21.62 -23.99
CA VAL A 44 -15.17 21.71 -25.20
C VAL A 44 -15.17 20.38 -25.95
N LEU A 45 -15.03 19.24 -25.25
CA LEU A 45 -15.11 17.92 -25.85
C LEU A 45 -16.48 17.65 -26.48
N SER A 46 -17.57 18.03 -25.80
CA SER A 46 -18.93 17.88 -26.34
C SER A 46 -19.15 18.71 -27.61
N LEU A 47 -18.64 19.94 -27.63
CA LEU A 47 -18.65 20.84 -28.78
C LEU A 47 -17.85 20.21 -29.93
N LEU A 48 -16.65 19.71 -29.65
CA LEU A 48 -15.83 19.05 -30.66
C LEU A 48 -16.48 17.78 -31.21
N CYS A 49 -17.17 16.99 -30.39
CA CYS A 49 -17.90 15.82 -30.90
C CYS A 49 -19.07 16.21 -31.82
N GLN A 50 -19.77 17.31 -31.53
CA GLN A 50 -20.93 17.76 -32.32
C GLN A 50 -20.57 18.39 -33.66
N LEU A 51 -19.39 19.01 -33.75
CA LEU A 51 -19.01 19.80 -34.92
C LEU A 51 -18.57 18.94 -36.12
N GLU A 52 -18.20 17.66 -35.96
CA GLU A 52 -17.73 16.76 -37.04
C GLU A 52 -16.67 17.40 -38.01
N LEU A 53 -15.89 18.39 -37.55
CA LEU A 53 -14.97 19.17 -38.40
C LEU A 53 -13.61 18.46 -38.58
N HIS A 54 -13.40 17.91 -39.76
CA HIS A 54 -12.28 17.02 -40.10
C HIS A 54 -10.86 17.65 -40.21
N GLY A 55 -10.61 18.89 -39.77
CA GLY A 55 -9.32 19.58 -39.99
C GLY A 55 -8.72 20.32 -38.79
N SER A 56 -9.42 21.33 -38.26
CA SER A 56 -8.94 22.20 -37.18
C SER A 56 -9.05 21.60 -35.77
N MET A 57 -9.77 20.47 -35.63
CA MET A 57 -9.96 19.78 -34.34
C MET A 57 -8.67 19.17 -33.77
N THR A 58 -7.67 18.91 -34.60
CA THR A 58 -6.54 18.05 -34.24
C THR A 58 -5.72 18.61 -33.08
N GLU A 59 -5.48 19.92 -33.01
CA GLU A 59 -4.63 20.54 -31.98
C GLU A 59 -5.34 20.67 -30.63
N VAL A 60 -6.61 21.09 -30.64
CA VAL A 60 -7.44 21.17 -29.42
C VAL A 60 -7.68 19.77 -28.85
N LEU A 61 -7.98 18.77 -29.71
CA LEU A 61 -8.15 17.38 -29.29
C LEU A 61 -6.84 16.77 -28.77
N GLN A 62 -5.67 17.14 -29.30
CA GLN A 62 -4.38 16.67 -28.82
C GLN A 62 -4.09 17.06 -27.36
N ARG A 63 -4.76 18.10 -26.82
CA ARG A 63 -4.60 18.49 -25.40
C ARG A 63 -5.23 17.47 -24.44
N VAL A 64 -6.19 16.67 -24.91
CA VAL A 64 -7.09 15.87 -24.06
C VAL A 64 -7.17 14.41 -24.47
N LEU A 65 -7.06 14.12 -25.77
CA LEU A 65 -7.12 12.78 -26.32
C LEU A 65 -5.71 12.23 -26.55
N SER A 66 -5.41 11.11 -25.91
CA SER A 66 -4.23 10.32 -26.20
C SER A 66 -4.50 9.31 -27.32
N GLU A 67 -3.54 9.10 -28.22
CA GLU A 67 -3.66 8.08 -29.28
C GLU A 67 -3.82 6.67 -28.69
N PRO A 68 -4.62 5.77 -29.30
CA PRO A 68 -4.99 4.47 -28.73
C PRO A 68 -3.83 3.51 -28.38
N SER A 69 -2.62 3.75 -28.86
CA SER A 69 -1.42 2.91 -28.63
C SER A 69 -0.67 3.24 -27.32
N THR A 70 -1.26 4.04 -26.43
CA THR A 70 -0.55 4.64 -25.29
C THR A 70 -0.38 3.74 -24.06
N SER A 71 -1.01 2.56 -23.94
CA SER A 71 -0.99 1.81 -22.66
C SER A 71 0.42 1.36 -22.21
N VAL A 72 1.26 0.89 -23.13
CA VAL A 72 2.67 0.53 -22.82
C VAL A 72 3.46 1.79 -22.42
N ARG A 73 3.17 2.91 -23.08
CA ARG A 73 3.77 4.21 -22.77
C ARG A 73 3.30 4.75 -21.41
N THR A 74 2.06 4.48 -20.99
CA THR A 74 1.56 4.93 -19.69
C THR A 74 2.22 4.17 -18.54
N ASP A 75 2.43 2.86 -18.68
CA ASP A 75 3.19 2.09 -17.68
C ASP A 75 4.64 2.57 -17.56
N ASP A 76 5.30 2.89 -18.67
CA ASP A 76 6.64 3.50 -18.66
C ASP A 76 6.64 4.87 -17.96
N ILE A 77 5.58 5.66 -18.13
CA ILE A 77 5.43 6.95 -17.44
C ILE A 77 5.22 6.73 -15.94
N PHE A 78 4.34 5.81 -15.54
CA PHE A 78 4.13 5.48 -14.13
C PHE A 78 5.39 4.93 -13.48
N LEU A 79 6.09 4.02 -14.16
CA LEU A 79 7.37 3.48 -13.69
C LEU A 79 8.37 4.61 -13.44
N LYS A 80 8.49 5.58 -14.36
CA LYS A 80 9.37 6.76 -14.19
C LYS A 80 8.94 7.66 -13.05
N LEU A 81 7.65 7.99 -12.95
CA LEU A 81 7.09 8.84 -11.90
C LEU A 81 7.31 8.22 -10.52
N LEU A 82 6.87 6.98 -10.33
CA LEU A 82 7.03 6.26 -9.08
C LEU A 82 8.52 6.08 -8.74
N SER A 83 9.35 5.66 -9.70
CA SER A 83 10.80 5.56 -9.51
C SER A 83 11.44 6.88 -9.09
N GLY A 84 10.98 8.01 -9.66
CA GLY A 84 11.45 9.35 -9.32
C GLY A 84 11.12 9.72 -7.87
N VAL A 85 9.92 9.38 -7.40
CA VAL A 85 9.53 9.58 -6.00
C VAL A 85 10.35 8.70 -5.06
N LEU A 86 10.52 7.42 -5.38
CA LEU A 86 11.28 6.49 -4.53
C LEU A 86 12.75 6.91 -4.37
N GLN A 87 13.34 7.53 -5.39
CA GLN A 87 14.73 7.99 -5.41
C GLN A 87 14.91 9.47 -5.02
N ALA A 88 13.82 10.17 -4.68
CA ALA A 88 13.88 11.60 -4.36
C ALA A 88 14.76 11.86 -3.12
N LYS A 89 15.70 12.79 -3.26
CA LYS A 89 16.65 13.19 -2.21
C LYS A 89 16.04 14.12 -1.16
N ASP A 90 15.07 14.94 -1.57
CA ASP A 90 14.38 15.86 -0.66
C ASP A 90 13.18 15.16 -0.02
N ASP A 91 13.23 14.97 1.31
CA ASP A 91 12.20 14.26 2.07
C ASP A 91 10.85 14.97 2.10
N LYS A 92 10.82 16.30 1.93
CA LYS A 92 9.57 17.07 1.90
C LYS A 92 8.88 16.88 0.55
N ALA A 93 9.60 17.12 -0.54
CA ALA A 93 9.10 16.91 -1.89
C ALA A 93 8.70 15.43 -2.12
N ARG A 94 9.47 14.48 -1.60
CA ARG A 94 9.12 13.05 -1.64
C ARG A 94 7.75 12.80 -0.99
N ARG A 95 7.53 13.29 0.23
CA ARG A 95 6.26 13.07 0.96
C ARG A 95 5.08 13.77 0.29
N GLU A 96 5.26 14.99 -0.20
CA GLU A 96 4.23 15.72 -0.95
C GLU A 96 3.85 14.95 -2.22
N MET A 97 4.84 14.45 -2.97
CA MET A 97 4.60 13.70 -4.20
C MET A 97 3.99 12.31 -3.94
N LYS A 98 4.41 11.60 -2.88
CA LYS A 98 3.74 10.36 -2.43
C LYS A 98 2.25 10.61 -2.16
N THR A 99 1.94 11.69 -1.45
CA THR A 99 0.57 12.05 -1.08
C THR A 99 -0.26 12.40 -2.32
N LEU A 100 0.29 13.21 -3.23
CA LEU A 100 -0.37 13.59 -4.48
C LEU A 100 -0.65 12.38 -5.37
N ILE A 101 0.35 11.54 -5.63
CA ILE A 101 0.19 10.37 -6.49
C ILE A 101 -0.80 9.37 -5.88
N SER A 102 -0.71 9.09 -4.58
CA SER A 102 -1.68 8.21 -3.91
C SER A 102 -3.10 8.73 -4.01
N ARG A 103 -3.31 10.04 -3.95
CA ARG A 103 -4.62 10.66 -4.12
C ARG A 103 -5.14 10.47 -5.56
N LEU A 104 -4.31 10.82 -6.56
CA LEU A 104 -4.69 10.69 -7.97
C LEU A 104 -5.05 9.25 -8.33
N LEU A 105 -4.24 8.27 -7.90
CA LEU A 105 -4.51 6.85 -8.14
C LEU A 105 -5.78 6.32 -7.48
N ARG A 106 -6.34 7.00 -6.47
CA ARG A 106 -7.60 6.66 -5.80
C ARG A 106 -8.82 7.31 -6.45
N GLU A 107 -8.67 8.54 -6.96
CA GLU A 107 -9.72 9.32 -7.63
C GLU A 107 -10.24 8.61 -8.90
N ASP A 108 -9.38 7.86 -9.59
CA ASP A 108 -9.68 7.07 -10.80
C ASP A 108 -10.69 5.89 -10.64
N SER A 109 -11.39 5.79 -9.51
CA SER A 109 -12.31 4.66 -9.23
C SER A 109 -13.78 4.91 -9.60
N PHE A 110 -14.12 6.11 -10.08
CA PHE A 110 -15.52 6.51 -10.34
C PHE A 110 -15.93 6.48 -11.81
N ASP A 111 -14.98 6.41 -12.76
CA ASP A 111 -15.28 6.40 -14.19
C ASP A 111 -14.83 5.07 -14.84
N TYR A 112 -15.79 4.33 -15.42
CA TYR A 112 -15.59 2.95 -15.86
C TYR A 112 -14.74 2.83 -17.14
N ASN A 113 -14.53 3.92 -17.89
CA ASN A 113 -13.92 3.88 -19.22
C ASN A 113 -12.47 4.38 -19.30
N SER A 114 -11.91 4.95 -18.22
CA SER A 114 -10.56 5.52 -18.20
C SER A 114 -9.83 5.13 -16.90
N ARG A 115 -9.75 3.84 -16.62
CA ARG A 115 -8.99 3.37 -15.46
C ARG A 115 -7.50 3.46 -15.80
N PHE A 116 -6.84 4.54 -15.38
CA PHE A 116 -5.38 4.60 -15.34
C PHE A 116 -4.89 3.60 -14.29
N ASP A 117 -4.74 2.35 -14.72
CA ASP A 117 -4.31 1.27 -13.85
C ASP A 117 -2.81 1.06 -14.05
N VAL A 118 -2.02 1.46 -13.06
CA VAL A 118 -0.61 1.09 -13.00
C VAL A 118 -0.54 -0.43 -13.01
N SER A 119 0.19 -1.01 -13.95
CA SER A 119 0.25 -2.47 -14.02
C SER A 119 0.82 -3.07 -12.74
N LYS A 120 0.28 -4.24 -12.39
CA LYS A 120 0.78 -5.06 -11.28
C LYS A 120 2.28 -5.30 -11.43
N ASP A 121 2.76 -5.61 -12.63
CA ASP A 121 4.17 -5.90 -12.90
C ASP A 121 5.06 -4.69 -12.58
N THR A 122 4.62 -3.47 -12.91
CA THR A 122 5.33 -2.23 -12.57
C THR A 122 5.43 -2.05 -11.05
N LEU A 123 4.34 -2.22 -10.31
CA LEU A 123 4.35 -2.10 -8.84
C LEU A 123 5.24 -3.15 -8.18
N TYR A 124 5.15 -4.41 -8.61
CA TYR A 124 5.98 -5.48 -8.05
C TYR A 124 7.45 -5.32 -8.42
N HIS A 125 7.78 -4.84 -9.62
CA HIS A 125 9.15 -4.48 -9.99
C HIS A 125 9.75 -3.46 -9.00
N LEU A 126 8.99 -2.42 -8.66
CA LEU A 126 9.41 -1.41 -7.69
C LEU A 126 9.51 -1.98 -6.27
N CYS A 127 8.56 -2.83 -5.85
CA CYS A 127 8.64 -3.53 -4.56
C CYS A 127 9.90 -4.38 -4.46
N HIS A 128 10.21 -5.18 -5.49
CA HIS A 128 11.43 -5.99 -5.54
C HIS A 128 12.68 -5.13 -5.46
N ARG A 129 12.71 -3.99 -6.18
CA ARG A 129 13.83 -3.06 -6.11
C ARG A 129 14.06 -2.52 -4.69
N CYS A 130 13.01 -2.02 -4.03
CA CYS A 130 13.11 -1.54 -2.65
C CYS A 130 13.52 -2.66 -1.68
N LEU A 131 12.98 -3.87 -1.86
CA LEU A 131 13.34 -5.03 -1.04
C LEU A 131 14.80 -5.42 -1.22
N CYS A 132 15.30 -5.48 -2.45
CA CYS A 132 16.72 -5.75 -2.74
C CYS A 132 17.61 -4.67 -2.10
N SER A 133 17.25 -3.40 -2.24
CA SER A 133 17.96 -2.29 -1.61
C SER A 133 17.99 -2.42 -0.09
N LEU A 134 16.86 -2.80 0.52
CA LEU A 134 16.74 -3.01 1.95
C LEU A 134 17.65 -4.16 2.42
N VAL A 135 17.64 -5.31 1.73
CA VAL A 135 18.53 -6.45 2.03
C VAL A 135 20.00 -6.05 1.94
N LEU A 136 20.39 -5.31 0.90
CA LEU A 136 21.76 -4.79 0.76
C LEU A 136 22.12 -3.87 1.93
N CYS A 137 21.25 -2.91 2.26
CA CYS A 137 21.51 -1.97 3.34
C CYS A 137 21.68 -2.67 4.70
N LEU A 138 20.85 -3.68 5.00
CA LEU A 138 20.98 -4.45 6.24
C LEU A 138 22.24 -5.32 6.24
N SER A 139 22.59 -5.90 5.10
CA SER A 139 23.81 -6.72 4.98
C SER A 139 25.07 -5.89 5.19
N GLU A 140 25.13 -4.70 4.59
CA GLU A 140 26.22 -3.75 4.80
C GLU A 140 26.30 -3.31 6.26
N ALA A 141 25.15 -3.09 6.92
CA ALA A 141 25.11 -2.67 8.30
C ALA A 141 25.71 -3.71 9.26
N MET A 142 25.66 -4.99 8.89
CA MET A 142 26.24 -6.09 9.66
C MET A 142 27.76 -6.17 9.54
N CYS A 143 28.34 -5.69 8.44
CA CYS A 143 29.77 -5.79 8.15
C CYS A 143 30.59 -4.59 8.64
N MET A 144 29.96 -3.52 9.14
CA MET A 144 30.64 -2.26 9.45
C MET A 144 31.15 -2.18 10.90
N ASP A 145 32.48 -2.19 11.04
CA ASP A 145 33.17 -2.20 12.34
C ASP A 145 33.43 -0.81 12.97
N SER A 146 33.48 0.31 12.23
CA SER A 146 34.04 1.54 12.86
C SER A 146 33.81 2.87 12.12
N SER A 147 32.59 3.43 12.20
CA SER A 147 32.35 4.89 12.16
C SER A 147 30.86 5.18 12.47
N ARG A 148 30.54 6.06 13.43
CA ARG A 148 29.15 6.40 13.78
C ARG A 148 28.43 7.16 12.66
N GLN A 149 29.18 7.88 11.84
CA GLN A 149 28.66 8.73 10.77
C GLN A 149 28.09 7.88 9.62
N ASP A 150 28.85 6.89 9.15
CA ASP A 150 28.44 6.02 8.04
C ASP A 150 27.27 5.12 8.44
N ARG A 151 27.26 4.68 9.70
CA ARG A 151 26.13 3.96 10.27
C ARG A 151 24.86 4.82 10.27
N GLY A 152 24.94 6.11 10.58
CA GLY A 152 23.77 7.00 10.55
C GLY A 152 23.15 7.13 9.15
N VAL A 153 24.00 7.27 8.13
CA VAL A 153 23.57 7.35 6.72
C VAL A 153 22.88 6.05 6.28
N LEU A 154 23.50 4.90 6.56
CA LEU A 154 22.94 3.60 6.20
C LEU A 154 21.60 3.33 6.91
N MET A 155 21.48 3.73 8.17
CA MET A 155 20.25 3.57 8.93
C MET A 155 19.13 4.49 8.40
N ALA A 156 19.48 5.70 7.93
CA ALA A 156 18.53 6.56 7.24
C ALA A 156 18.06 5.93 5.92
N GLU A 157 18.95 5.25 5.19
CA GLU A 157 18.62 4.54 3.96
C GLU A 157 17.69 3.34 4.23
N ILE A 158 17.93 2.57 5.30
CA ILE A 158 17.03 1.50 5.75
C ILE A 158 15.62 2.05 6.02
N ALA A 159 15.52 3.13 6.79
CA ALA A 159 14.24 3.77 7.09
C ALA A 159 13.55 4.28 5.82
N ARG A 160 14.32 4.84 4.88
CA ARG A 160 13.83 5.32 3.59
C ARG A 160 13.28 4.19 2.73
N GLU A 161 14.02 3.10 2.57
CA GLU A 161 13.57 1.95 1.76
C GLU A 161 12.35 1.25 2.39
N ALA A 162 12.28 1.19 3.72
CA ALA A 162 11.09 0.71 4.42
C ALA A 162 9.87 1.63 4.23
N ASP A 163 10.04 2.96 4.28
CA ASP A 163 8.98 3.95 3.99
C ASP A 163 8.53 3.91 2.52
N ASN A 164 9.46 3.68 1.60
CA ASN A 164 9.19 3.44 0.19
C ASN A 164 8.34 2.18 -0.02
N LEU A 165 8.72 1.09 0.64
CA LEU A 165 7.97 -0.17 0.54
C LEU A 165 6.59 -0.06 1.18
N GLN A 166 6.45 0.59 2.35
CA GLN A 166 5.14 0.88 2.98
C GLN A 166 4.21 1.63 2.01
N TRP A 167 4.71 2.65 1.31
CA TRP A 167 3.92 3.42 0.35
C TRP A 167 3.48 2.60 -0.87
N LEU A 168 4.37 1.77 -1.43
CA LEU A 168 4.01 0.86 -2.53
C LEU A 168 2.97 -0.17 -2.08
N VAL A 169 3.07 -0.66 -0.85
CA VAL A 169 2.08 -1.58 -0.26
C VAL A 169 0.73 -0.90 -0.09
N ASP A 170 0.67 0.37 0.31
CA ASP A 170 -0.60 1.12 0.34
C ASP A 170 -1.25 1.17 -1.04
N ILE A 171 -0.48 1.47 -2.09
CA ILE A 171 -0.98 1.48 -3.48
C ILE A 171 -1.49 0.08 -3.87
N LEU A 172 -0.74 -0.98 -3.56
CA LEU A 172 -1.15 -2.36 -3.82
C LEU A 172 -2.44 -2.74 -3.07
N ILE A 173 -2.64 -2.27 -1.85
CA ILE A 173 -3.86 -2.50 -1.07
C ILE A 173 -5.04 -1.79 -1.72
N ASP A 174 -4.87 -0.50 -2.05
CA ASP A 174 -5.92 0.33 -2.65
C ASP A 174 -6.38 -0.24 -4.00
N LYS A 175 -5.44 -0.73 -4.81
CA LYS A 175 -5.71 -1.37 -6.10
C LYS A 175 -6.11 -2.85 -6.00
N ARG A 176 -6.19 -3.42 -4.78
CA ARG A 176 -6.51 -4.84 -4.51
C ARG A 176 -5.53 -5.84 -5.14
N MET A 177 -4.26 -5.49 -5.21
CA MET A 177 -3.17 -6.29 -5.80
C MET A 177 -2.14 -6.81 -4.77
N ALA A 178 -2.39 -6.61 -3.47
CA ALA A 178 -1.43 -6.93 -2.39
C ALA A 178 -1.34 -8.43 -2.01
N ASN A 179 -2.15 -9.31 -2.60
CA ASN A 179 -2.21 -10.72 -2.21
C ASN A 179 -0.86 -11.45 -2.37
N ASP A 180 -0.17 -11.24 -3.50
CA ASP A 180 1.12 -11.89 -3.74
C ASP A 180 2.25 -11.21 -2.96
N PHE A 181 2.11 -9.93 -2.63
CA PHE A 181 3.04 -9.22 -1.77
C PHE A 181 3.08 -9.82 -0.37
N VAL A 182 1.94 -10.27 0.18
CA VAL A 182 1.95 -10.99 1.47
C VAL A 182 2.80 -12.25 1.43
N LYS A 183 2.73 -13.01 0.32
CA LYS A 183 3.56 -14.21 0.14
C LYS A 183 5.04 -13.83 0.01
N LEU A 184 5.33 -12.88 -0.87
CA LEU A 184 6.67 -12.34 -1.08
C LEU A 184 7.30 -11.87 0.23
N TRP A 185 6.55 -11.12 1.05
CA TRP A 185 7.00 -10.65 2.36
C TRP A 185 7.17 -11.79 3.36
N ALA A 186 6.23 -12.74 3.43
CA ALA A 186 6.33 -13.90 4.29
C ALA A 186 7.56 -14.78 3.99
N ASP A 187 8.02 -14.81 2.74
CA ASP A 187 9.18 -15.59 2.31
C ASP A 187 10.53 -14.94 2.65
N GLN A 188 10.54 -13.71 3.17
CA GLN A 188 11.76 -12.95 3.49
C GLN A 188 12.41 -13.37 4.82
N LYS A 189 12.78 -14.65 4.94
CA LYS A 189 13.40 -15.22 6.16
C LYS A 189 14.80 -14.64 6.43
N GLU A 190 15.62 -14.54 5.40
CA GLU A 190 16.97 -13.97 5.52
C GLU A 190 16.93 -12.51 5.95
N LEU A 191 15.99 -11.72 5.40
CA LEU A 191 15.80 -10.34 5.82
C LEU A 191 15.34 -10.26 7.28
N ALA A 192 14.45 -11.15 7.73
CA ALA A 192 14.02 -11.21 9.13
C ALA A 192 15.20 -11.57 10.08
N GLU A 193 16.10 -12.45 9.64
CA GLU A 193 17.33 -12.77 10.39
C GLU A 193 18.27 -11.57 10.48
N LEU A 194 18.51 -10.87 9.36
CA LEU A 194 19.31 -9.63 9.35
C LEU A 194 18.67 -8.55 10.23
N HIS A 195 17.37 -8.36 10.11
CA HIS A 195 16.58 -7.41 10.92
C HIS A 195 16.84 -7.61 12.41
N SER A 196 16.81 -8.86 12.88
CA SER A 196 17.00 -9.20 14.30
C SER A 196 18.32 -8.72 14.90
N ARG A 197 19.34 -8.47 14.06
CA ARG A 197 20.69 -8.06 14.46
C ARG A 197 20.92 -6.54 14.43
N ILE A 198 20.02 -5.78 13.80
CA ILE A 198 20.08 -4.32 13.76
C ILE A 198 19.44 -3.71 15.02
N PRO A 199 19.95 -2.60 15.59
CA PRO A 199 19.28 -1.94 16.71
C PRO A 199 17.85 -1.47 16.36
N THR A 200 16.91 -1.70 17.27
CA THR A 200 15.47 -1.43 17.08
C THR A 200 15.15 -0.02 16.58
N MET A 201 15.90 0.98 17.06
CA MET A 201 15.70 2.39 16.70
C MET A 201 15.84 2.68 15.20
N TYR A 202 16.43 1.76 14.43
CA TYR A 202 16.65 1.93 12.99
C TYR A 202 15.84 0.96 12.11
N ARG A 203 15.45 -0.20 12.66
CA ARG A 203 14.76 -1.26 11.90
C ARG A 203 13.25 -1.27 12.06
N HIS A 204 12.69 -0.51 13.01
CA HIS A 204 11.27 -0.56 13.34
C HIS A 204 10.36 -0.18 12.16
N GLU A 205 10.84 0.59 11.19
CA GLU A 205 10.10 0.89 9.94
C GLU A 205 9.85 -0.37 9.09
N ILE A 206 10.73 -1.36 9.15
CA ILE A 206 10.53 -2.66 8.48
C ILE A 206 9.36 -3.40 9.13
N SER A 207 9.32 -3.42 10.47
CA SER A 207 8.23 -4.05 11.23
C SER A 207 6.87 -3.38 11.00
N ARG A 208 6.85 -2.10 10.60
CA ARG A 208 5.62 -1.40 10.23
C ARG A 208 4.97 -1.94 8.97
N ILE A 209 5.75 -2.48 8.03
CA ILE A 209 5.21 -3.18 6.84
C ILE A 209 4.40 -4.41 7.29
N THR A 210 4.94 -5.22 8.20
CA THR A 210 4.20 -6.36 8.76
C THR A 210 2.93 -5.91 9.49
N ALA A 211 3.00 -4.83 10.26
CA ALA A 211 1.83 -4.28 10.93
C ALA A 211 0.75 -3.80 9.95
N GLN A 212 1.15 -3.10 8.88
CA GLN A 212 0.28 -2.65 7.78
C GLN A 212 -0.42 -3.84 7.11
N LEU A 213 0.32 -4.91 6.80
CA LEU A 213 -0.25 -6.13 6.24
C LEU A 213 -1.24 -6.81 7.20
N CYS A 214 -0.93 -6.90 8.49
CA CYS A 214 -1.85 -7.44 9.49
C CYS A 214 -3.13 -6.61 9.61
N ILE A 215 -3.03 -5.28 9.56
CA ILE A 215 -4.20 -4.38 9.55
C ILE A 215 -5.06 -4.66 8.31
N ALA A 216 -4.44 -4.72 7.13
CA ALA A 216 -5.14 -4.90 5.87
C ALA A 216 -5.80 -6.28 5.77
N ILE A 217 -5.13 -7.34 6.23
CA ILE A 217 -5.71 -8.70 6.34
C ILE A 217 -6.84 -8.72 7.37
N GLY A 218 -6.62 -8.17 8.57
CA GLY A 218 -7.59 -8.16 9.66
C GLY A 218 -8.88 -7.38 9.34
N ARG A 219 -8.79 -6.36 8.47
CA ARG A 219 -9.94 -5.61 7.95
C ARG A 219 -10.61 -6.26 6.74
N GLY A 220 -10.01 -7.31 6.16
CA GLY A 220 -10.50 -7.96 4.95
C GLY A 220 -10.16 -7.22 3.64
N ASN A 221 -9.25 -6.24 3.67
CA ASN A 221 -8.76 -5.55 2.47
C ASN A 221 -7.82 -6.44 1.65
N ILE A 222 -7.13 -7.38 2.30
CA ILE A 222 -6.29 -8.40 1.66
C ILE A 222 -6.85 -9.77 1.98
N LEU A 223 -7.10 -10.58 0.93
CA LEU A 223 -7.63 -11.93 1.05
C LEU A 223 -6.60 -12.94 0.55
N VAL A 224 -5.90 -13.59 1.46
CA VAL A 224 -4.89 -14.61 1.15
C VAL A 224 -5.17 -15.93 1.89
N PRO A 225 -4.69 -17.08 1.35
CA PRO A 225 -4.88 -18.37 1.99
C PRO A 225 -4.34 -18.39 3.43
N LYS A 226 -4.94 -19.27 4.24
CA LYS A 226 -4.55 -19.49 5.65
C LYS A 226 -3.05 -19.68 5.82
N ASP A 227 -2.42 -20.46 4.94
CA ASP A 227 -1.00 -20.79 5.05
C ASP A 227 -0.12 -19.57 4.78
N SER A 228 -0.49 -18.68 3.84
CA SER A 228 0.21 -17.41 3.62
C SER A 228 0.14 -16.49 4.85
N ARG A 229 -1.02 -16.40 5.52
CA ARG A 229 -1.17 -15.62 6.77
C ARG A 229 -0.34 -16.22 7.91
N PHE A 230 -0.28 -17.55 7.98
CA PHE A 230 0.52 -18.23 9.00
C PHE A 230 2.02 -18.07 8.75
N SER A 231 2.47 -18.18 7.50
CA SER A 231 3.86 -17.92 7.11
C SER A 231 4.27 -16.47 7.40
N LEU A 232 3.41 -15.49 7.08
CA LEU A 232 3.63 -14.08 7.42
C LEU A 232 3.94 -13.91 8.91
N LEU A 233 3.08 -14.46 9.77
CA LEU A 233 3.25 -14.36 11.22
C LEU A 233 4.45 -15.19 11.70
N SER A 234 4.69 -16.36 11.13
CA SER A 234 5.83 -17.20 11.51
C SER A 234 7.18 -16.53 11.22
N THR A 235 7.28 -15.78 10.12
CA THR A 235 8.51 -15.06 9.75
C THR A 235 8.68 -13.76 10.53
N TRP A 236 7.61 -12.97 10.70
CA TRP A 236 7.74 -11.56 11.11
C TRP A 236 7.15 -11.19 12.47
N LEU A 237 6.42 -12.09 13.14
CA LEU A 237 5.73 -11.74 14.37
C LEU A 237 6.69 -11.38 15.52
N ASP A 238 7.82 -12.08 15.63
CA ASP A 238 8.84 -11.77 16.63
C ASP A 238 9.48 -10.39 16.41
N ALA A 239 9.80 -10.05 15.16
CA ALA A 239 10.30 -8.72 14.80
C ALA A 239 9.28 -7.62 15.16
N LEU A 240 8.01 -7.83 14.82
CA LEU A 240 6.91 -6.90 15.17
C LEU A 240 6.80 -6.70 16.67
N TYR A 241 6.91 -7.79 17.44
CA TYR A 241 6.85 -7.76 18.90
C TYR A 241 7.99 -6.98 19.54
N GLU A 242 9.24 -7.22 19.14
CA GLU A 242 10.40 -6.53 19.71
C GLU A 242 10.42 -5.04 19.34
N ASP A 243 9.89 -4.69 18.17
CA ASP A 243 9.91 -3.33 17.66
C ASP A 243 8.68 -2.49 18.07
N PHE A 244 7.63 -3.11 18.63
CA PHE A 244 6.34 -2.46 18.92
C PHE A 244 6.47 -1.17 19.75
N ARG A 245 7.30 -1.20 20.79
CA ARG A 245 7.62 -0.05 21.63
C ARG A 245 8.14 1.14 20.80
N TRP A 246 9.00 0.88 19.83
CA TRP A 246 9.59 1.91 18.97
C TRP A 246 8.62 2.40 17.91
N MET A 247 7.87 1.50 17.28
CA MET A 247 6.80 1.87 16.34
C MET A 247 5.79 2.84 16.99
N ARG A 248 5.46 2.64 18.27
CA ARG A 248 4.59 3.54 19.04
C ARG A 248 5.22 4.91 19.34
N ARG A 249 6.53 4.98 19.58
CA ARG A 249 7.21 6.22 19.98
C ARG A 249 7.65 7.08 18.81
N ALA A 250 8.11 6.45 17.73
CA ALA A 250 8.67 7.13 16.58
C ALA A 250 7.60 7.85 15.74
N SER A 251 6.36 7.38 15.77
CA SER A 251 5.27 7.97 15.00
C SER A 251 4.04 8.27 15.85
N ARG A 252 3.63 9.54 15.87
CA ARG A 252 2.32 9.95 16.44
C ARG A 252 1.14 9.52 15.56
N SER A 253 1.37 9.16 14.28
CA SER A 253 0.32 8.79 13.33
C SER A 253 0.01 7.29 13.28
N VAL A 254 0.87 6.44 13.86
CA VAL A 254 0.61 5.00 13.94
C VAL A 254 -0.36 4.72 15.08
N ASP A 255 -1.62 4.42 14.74
CA ASP A 255 -2.63 4.07 15.72
C ASP A 255 -2.34 2.67 16.30
N LYS A 256 -1.79 2.67 17.51
CA LYS A 256 -1.53 1.47 18.33
C LYS A 256 -2.71 0.50 18.30
N LYS A 257 -3.94 1.01 18.43
CA LYS A 257 -5.14 0.17 18.49
C LYS A 257 -5.40 -0.52 17.16
N LEU A 258 -5.09 0.13 16.03
CA LEU A 258 -5.23 -0.48 14.71
C LEU A 258 -4.28 -1.65 14.54
N ILE A 259 -3.02 -1.52 14.98
CA ILE A 259 -2.05 -2.62 14.93
C ILE A 259 -2.54 -3.80 15.78
N GLU A 260 -2.94 -3.54 17.02
CA GLU A 260 -3.41 -4.56 17.95
C GLU A 260 -4.66 -5.29 17.42
N GLU A 261 -5.66 -4.55 16.94
CA GLU A 261 -6.86 -5.13 16.34
C GLU A 261 -6.54 -5.89 15.05
N GLY A 262 -5.74 -5.32 14.15
CA GLY A 262 -5.33 -5.95 12.89
C GLY A 262 -4.58 -7.26 13.11
N LEU A 263 -3.61 -7.26 14.02
CA LEU A 263 -2.87 -8.45 14.42
C LEU A 263 -3.79 -9.50 15.05
N GLY A 264 -4.64 -9.09 16.00
CA GLY A 264 -5.60 -9.97 16.65
C GLY A 264 -6.57 -10.63 15.66
N GLN A 265 -7.16 -9.85 14.75
CA GLN A 265 -8.05 -10.36 13.71
C GLN A 265 -7.33 -11.30 12.74
N THR A 266 -6.11 -10.95 12.33
CA THR A 266 -5.29 -11.83 11.48
C THR A 266 -5.06 -13.19 12.16
N ILE A 267 -4.68 -13.21 13.44
CA ILE A 267 -4.49 -14.44 14.21
C ILE A 267 -5.80 -15.25 14.29
N LEU A 268 -6.93 -14.60 14.58
CA LEU A 268 -8.23 -15.26 14.73
C LEU A 268 -8.76 -15.93 13.45
N THR A 269 -8.17 -15.63 12.30
CA THR A 269 -8.50 -16.27 11.02
C THR A 269 -7.73 -17.56 10.74
N LEU A 270 -6.74 -17.90 11.56
CA LEU A 270 -5.95 -19.13 11.46
C LEU A 270 -6.71 -20.34 12.02
N SER A 271 -6.15 -21.55 11.89
CA SER A 271 -6.70 -22.73 12.59
C SER A 271 -6.55 -22.62 14.11
N LEU A 272 -7.40 -23.30 14.89
CA LEU A 272 -7.33 -23.27 16.36
C LEU A 272 -5.95 -23.70 16.90
N ARG A 273 -5.31 -24.69 16.27
CA ARG A 273 -3.96 -25.13 16.63
C ARG A 273 -2.93 -24.03 16.41
N GLN A 274 -2.98 -23.33 15.28
CA GLN A 274 -2.07 -22.22 14.98
C GLN A 274 -2.32 -21.02 15.91
N GLN A 275 -3.59 -20.70 16.17
CA GLN A 275 -3.98 -19.68 17.15
C GLN A 275 -3.38 -19.99 18.53
N GLN A 276 -3.51 -21.24 19.00
CA GLN A 276 -2.97 -21.68 20.28
C GLN A 276 -1.46 -21.43 20.38
N VAL A 277 -0.68 -21.85 19.38
CA VAL A 277 0.78 -21.66 19.39
C VAL A 277 1.14 -20.18 19.54
N ILE A 278 0.51 -19.32 18.74
CA ILE A 278 0.80 -17.88 18.73
C ILE A 278 0.35 -17.22 20.04
N LEU A 279 -0.88 -17.51 20.49
CA LEU A 279 -1.49 -16.85 21.64
C LEU A 279 -0.87 -17.27 22.96
N LEU A 280 -0.39 -18.51 23.10
CA LEU A 280 0.36 -18.94 24.28
C LEU A 280 1.75 -18.30 24.33
N ASN A 281 2.45 -18.18 23.19
CA ASN A 281 3.71 -17.44 23.14
C ASN A 281 3.50 -15.96 23.47
N TRP A 282 2.48 -15.33 22.88
CA TRP A 282 2.08 -13.96 23.22
C TRP A 282 1.81 -13.82 24.72
N PHE A 283 1.00 -14.71 25.32
CA PHE A 283 0.64 -14.66 26.73
C PHE A 283 1.89 -14.70 27.62
N HIS A 284 2.81 -15.63 27.36
CA HIS A 284 4.06 -15.74 28.11
C HIS A 284 4.91 -14.46 28.04
N ARG A 285 5.00 -13.82 26.86
CA ARG A 285 5.77 -12.57 26.70
C ARG A 285 5.05 -11.35 27.28
N PHE A 286 3.73 -11.26 27.13
CA PHE A 286 2.91 -10.16 27.63
C PHE A 286 3.01 -10.02 29.16
N LEU A 287 3.03 -11.15 29.88
CA LEU A 287 3.23 -11.18 31.34
C LEU A 287 4.56 -10.53 31.79
N ASN A 288 5.59 -10.58 30.93
CA ASN A 288 6.93 -10.07 31.24
C ASN A 288 7.21 -8.66 30.72
N LYS A 289 6.43 -8.18 29.74
CA LYS A 289 6.72 -6.93 28.99
C LYS A 289 5.67 -5.83 29.15
N GLY A 290 4.47 -6.16 29.63
CA GLY A 290 3.39 -5.19 29.89
C GLY A 290 3.01 -4.37 28.64
N ASP A 291 2.77 -3.07 28.84
CA ASP A 291 2.27 -2.15 27.81
C ASP A 291 3.21 -1.92 26.62
N ASP A 292 4.46 -2.36 26.69
CA ASP A 292 5.44 -2.24 25.60
C ASP A 292 5.35 -3.37 24.56
N TYR A 293 4.34 -4.24 24.72
CA TYR A 293 4.03 -5.38 23.86
C TYR A 293 2.59 -5.22 23.30
N PRO A 294 2.27 -5.70 22.07
CA PRO A 294 0.93 -5.55 21.52
C PRO A 294 -0.12 -6.22 22.39
N ASN A 295 -1.15 -5.49 22.80
CA ASN A 295 -2.27 -6.03 23.55
C ASN A 295 -3.28 -6.69 22.60
N ILE A 296 -3.14 -8.00 22.40
CA ILE A 296 -4.11 -8.82 21.66
C ILE A 296 -5.00 -9.66 22.60
N GLN A 297 -5.27 -9.17 23.82
CA GLN A 297 -6.11 -9.86 24.80
C GLN A 297 -7.50 -10.21 24.24
N ARG A 298 -8.10 -9.33 23.44
CA ARG A 298 -9.39 -9.60 22.78
C ARG A 298 -9.32 -10.86 21.91
N ALA A 299 -8.24 -11.05 21.15
CA ALA A 299 -8.05 -12.25 20.34
C ALA A 299 -7.82 -13.49 21.22
N PHE A 300 -7.05 -13.35 22.30
CA PHE A 300 -6.86 -14.40 23.29
C PHE A 300 -8.20 -14.87 23.90
N GLU A 301 -9.06 -13.95 24.32
CA GLU A 301 -10.38 -14.27 24.86
C GLU A 301 -11.28 -15.00 23.85
N VAL A 302 -11.28 -14.56 22.59
CA VAL A 302 -12.07 -15.21 21.54
C VAL A 302 -11.58 -16.63 21.30
N TRP A 303 -10.26 -16.83 21.19
CA TRP A 303 -9.67 -18.15 21.06
C TRP A 303 -9.98 -19.02 22.29
N TRP A 304 -9.84 -18.50 23.51
CA TRP A 304 -10.15 -19.23 24.75
C TRP A 304 -11.59 -19.76 24.76
N ARG A 305 -12.57 -18.90 24.43
CA ARG A 305 -13.98 -19.32 24.33
C ARG A 305 -14.18 -20.41 23.28
N ARG A 306 -13.48 -20.35 22.14
CA ARG A 306 -13.54 -21.38 21.09
C ARG A 306 -12.86 -22.68 21.52
N ALA A 307 -11.75 -22.60 22.24
CA ALA A 307 -10.93 -23.74 22.64
C ALA A 307 -11.51 -24.51 23.84
N PHE A 308 -12.17 -23.84 24.79
CA PHE A 308 -12.60 -24.47 26.04
C PHE A 308 -14.10 -24.45 26.30
N ILE A 309 -14.83 -23.46 25.79
CA ILE A 309 -16.26 -23.28 26.11
C ILE A 309 -17.16 -23.87 25.01
N ARG A 310 -16.78 -23.72 23.74
CA ARG A 310 -17.59 -24.19 22.59
C ARG A 310 -17.29 -25.63 22.15
N GLN A 311 -16.53 -26.41 22.93
CA GLN A 311 -16.20 -27.79 22.56
C GLN A 311 -17.31 -28.82 22.85
N TYR A 312 -18.48 -28.41 23.37
CA TYR A 312 -19.63 -29.31 23.55
C TYR A 312 -20.94 -28.61 23.18
N GLY A 313 -21.40 -28.89 21.97
CA GLY A 313 -22.71 -28.51 21.43
C GLY A 313 -22.84 -29.13 20.04
N ASP A 314 -23.32 -30.37 20.00
CA ASP A 314 -23.65 -31.19 18.82
C ASP A 314 -22.51 -31.85 18.04
N VAL A 315 -21.86 -32.84 18.66
CA VAL A 315 -21.48 -34.10 17.97
C VAL A 315 -21.71 -35.25 18.97
N PRO A 316 -22.63 -36.20 18.72
CA PRO A 316 -22.74 -37.40 19.55
C PRO A 316 -21.50 -38.27 19.35
N ASP A 317 -21.01 -38.80 20.47
CA ASP A 317 -19.82 -39.64 20.63
C ASP A 317 -19.46 -40.51 19.42
N SER A 318 -18.26 -40.28 18.88
CA SER A 318 -17.40 -41.39 18.49
C SER A 318 -15.92 -40.96 18.53
N SER A 319 -15.17 -41.62 19.41
CA SER A 319 -13.70 -41.78 19.40
C SER A 319 -12.88 -40.84 20.30
N ASN A 320 -12.62 -41.36 21.50
CA ASN A 320 -11.47 -41.14 22.38
C ASN A 320 -10.25 -40.43 21.75
N MET A 321 -9.89 -39.26 22.28
CA MET A 321 -8.50 -38.82 22.35
C MET A 321 -8.22 -38.28 23.76
N GLN A 322 -7.59 -39.11 24.58
CA GLN A 322 -7.07 -38.78 25.90
C GLN A 322 -5.93 -37.76 25.76
N ILE A 323 -6.08 -36.60 26.40
CA ILE A 323 -4.98 -35.67 26.64
C ILE A 323 -4.10 -36.30 27.72
N THR A 324 -2.96 -36.85 27.33
CA THR A 324 -1.94 -37.32 28.28
C THR A 324 -1.18 -36.11 28.79
N ILE A 325 -1.39 -35.78 30.07
CA ILE A 325 -0.57 -34.83 30.81
C ILE A 325 0.70 -35.59 31.23
N CYS A 326 1.83 -35.33 30.58
CA CYS A 326 3.13 -35.81 31.04
C CYS A 326 3.53 -35.04 32.30
N ASN A 327 3.37 -35.64 33.46
CA ASN A 327 4.02 -35.22 34.70
C ASN A 327 5.44 -35.80 34.71
N TYR A 328 6.47 -34.94 34.77
CA TYR A 328 7.83 -35.36 35.10
C TYR A 328 7.97 -35.49 36.62
N PRO A 329 8.55 -36.59 37.14
CA PRO A 329 8.94 -36.67 38.54
C PRO A 329 10.30 -36.01 38.80
N THR A 330 10.41 -35.46 40.02
CA THR A 330 11.52 -34.75 40.66
C THR A 330 12.88 -35.44 40.60
#